data_AF-A0A7R9UVX4-F1
#
_entry.id   AF-A0A7R9UVX4-F1
#
_cell.length_a   1.000
_cell.length_b   1.000
_cell.length_c   1.000
_cell.angle_alpha   90.00
_cell.angle_beta   90.00
_cell.angle_gamma   90.00
#
_symmetry.space_group_name_H-M   'P 1'
#
loop_
_entity.id
_entity.type
_entity.pdbx_description
1 polymer ?
#
loop_
_entity_poly.entity_id
_entity_poly.type
_entity_poly.pdbx_seq_one_letter_code
_entity_poly.pdbx_strand_id
1 'polypeptide(L)'
;AGKHLQLTFNERDGAQVLRSYTPTETSVPGRFDLLFKVYPNGKMGAYLDAMRVGDRALVRGPTGRVSYSPGRFKVGEQVVACSHILMLAGGTGITPMAQIVKQVLRHAGSDRTRLTLIFASSSPGDVLLYHELAGFAEKHPAQFKLVFVVSRPTTEWAAKTV
;
A
#
# COMPACT_ATOMS: atom_id res chain seq x y z
N ALA A 1 1.51 11.09 2.95
CA ALA A 1 1.18 9.64 2.90
C ALA A 1 0.35 9.23 4.13
N GLY A 2 -0.41 8.13 4.05
CA GLY A 2 -1.14 7.54 5.20
C GLY A 2 -2.67 7.64 5.14
N LYS A 3 -3.22 8.27 4.11
CA LYS A 3 -4.67 8.38 3.87
C LYS A 3 -5.09 7.51 2.68
N HIS A 4 -6.37 7.18 2.63
CA HIS A 4 -6.97 6.34 1.60
C HIS A 4 -8.19 7.04 0.96
N LEU A 5 -8.73 6.42 -0.08
CA LEU A 5 -9.97 6.80 -0.74
C LEU A 5 -11.06 5.76 -0.43
N GLN A 6 -12.31 6.18 -0.45
CA GLN A 6 -13.48 5.31 -0.40
C GLN A 6 -14.09 5.21 -1.79
N LEU A 7 -14.21 4.00 -2.31
CA LEU A 7 -14.89 3.71 -3.56
C LEU A 7 -16.26 3.12 -3.25
N THR A 8 -17.24 3.52 -4.05
CA THR A 8 -18.63 3.13 -3.86
C THR A 8 -19.30 2.74 -5.17
N PHE A 9 -20.10 1.68 -5.15
CA PHE A 9 -21.06 1.39 -6.21
C PHE A 9 -22.36 0.83 -5.60
N ASN A 10 -23.43 0.86 -6.39
CA ASN A 10 -24.73 0.29 -6.03
C ASN A 10 -24.92 -1.05 -6.75
N GLU A 11 -25.31 -2.08 -6.02
CA GLU A 11 -25.72 -3.37 -6.57
C GLU A 11 -27.10 -3.28 -7.23
N ARG A 12 -27.46 -4.33 -7.98
CA ARG A 12 -28.74 -4.38 -8.72
C ARG A 12 -29.98 -4.35 -7.81
N ASP A 13 -29.84 -4.83 -6.58
CA ASP A 13 -30.87 -4.82 -5.54
C ASP A 13 -30.92 -3.49 -4.75
N GLY A 14 -30.08 -2.51 -5.12
CA GLY A 14 -29.98 -1.22 -4.45
C GLY A 14 -29.02 -1.18 -3.25
N ALA A 15 -28.41 -2.30 -2.87
CA ALA A 15 -27.42 -2.32 -1.79
C ALA A 15 -26.16 -1.54 -2.18
N GLN A 16 -25.64 -0.71 -1.26
CA GLN A 16 -24.42 0.06 -1.50
C GLN A 16 -23.19 -0.69 -0.99
N VAL A 17 -22.20 -0.88 -1.86
CA VAL A 17 -20.91 -1.47 -1.51
C VAL A 17 -19.85 -0.38 -1.43
N LEU A 18 -19.32 -0.16 -0.23
CA LEU A 18 -18.25 0.80 0.03
C LEU A 18 -16.97 0.08 0.49
N ARG A 19 -15.82 0.43 -0.11
CA ARG A 19 -14.51 -0.13 0.28
C ARG A 19 -13.41 0.93 0.23
N SER A 20 -12.43 0.79 1.13
CA SER A 20 -11.26 1.67 1.20
C SER A 20 -10.12 1.15 0.33
N TYR A 21 -9.52 2.03 -0.46
CA TYR A 21 -8.31 1.76 -1.25
C TYR A 21 -7.28 2.85 -1.03
N THR A 22 -6.04 2.46 -0.78
CA THR A 22 -4.93 3.41 -0.69
C THR A 22 -4.26 3.55 -2.05
N PRO A 23 -4.21 4.76 -2.64
CA PRO A 23 -3.49 4.98 -3.89
C PRO A 23 -2.03 4.59 -3.79
N THR A 24 -1.51 3.87 -4.77
CA THR A 24 -0.11 3.46 -4.84
C THR A 24 0.76 4.48 -5.58
N GLU A 25 0.17 5.32 -6.43
CA GLU A 25 0.83 6.44 -7.09
C GLU A 25 -0.08 7.67 -7.13
N THR A 26 0.48 8.83 -6.84
CA THR A 26 -0.23 10.14 -6.84
C THR A 26 0.67 11.28 -7.33
N SER A 27 1.80 11.00 -7.97
CA SER A 27 2.76 12.03 -8.41
C SER A 27 2.30 12.82 -9.65
N VAL A 28 1.31 12.31 -10.40
CA VAL A 28 0.81 12.93 -11.63
C VAL A 28 -0.47 13.71 -11.31
N PRO A 29 -0.51 15.05 -11.51
CA PRO A 29 -1.72 15.84 -11.31
C PRO A 29 -2.91 15.30 -12.11
N GLY A 30 -4.08 15.19 -11.46
CA GLY A 30 -5.30 14.68 -12.08
C GLY A 30 -5.38 13.15 -12.23
N ARG A 31 -4.37 12.40 -11.80
CA ARG A 31 -4.34 10.93 -11.87
C ARG A 31 -3.90 10.32 -10.54
N PHE A 32 -4.44 9.15 -10.22
CA PHE A 32 -3.93 8.27 -9.19
C PHE A 32 -4.07 6.83 -9.64
N ASP A 33 -3.19 5.96 -9.14
CA ASP A 33 -3.23 4.54 -9.43
C ASP A 33 -3.71 3.77 -8.18
N LEU A 34 -4.60 2.80 -8.39
CA LEU A 34 -5.06 1.88 -7.35
C LEU A 34 -4.52 0.48 -7.63
N LEU A 35 -4.01 -0.17 -6.59
CA LEU A 35 -3.73 -1.59 -6.60
C LEU A 35 -4.85 -2.33 -5.87
N PHE A 36 -5.46 -3.31 -6.54
CA PHE A 36 -6.47 -4.18 -5.95
C PHE A 36 -6.26 -5.63 -6.38
N LYS A 37 -6.81 -6.56 -5.60
CA LYS A 37 -6.84 -7.99 -5.92
C LYS A 37 -8.28 -8.40 -6.15
N VAL A 38 -8.53 -9.12 -7.23
CA VAL A 38 -9.83 -9.74 -7.50
C VAL A 38 -9.89 -11.05 -6.74
N TYR A 39 -10.96 -11.22 -5.97
CA TYR A 39 -11.25 -12.45 -5.23
C TYR A 39 -12.55 -13.04 -5.80
N PRO A 40 -12.70 -14.38 -5.90
CA PRO A 40 -13.87 -15.00 -6.51
C PRO A 40 -15.22 -14.50 -5.97
N ASN A 41 -15.30 -14.17 -4.68
CA ASN A 41 -16.51 -13.66 -4.01
C ASN A 41 -16.41 -12.17 -3.64
N GLY A 42 -15.45 -11.44 -4.21
CA GLY A 42 -15.16 -10.05 -3.87
C GLY A 42 -15.96 -9.06 -4.71
N LYS A 43 -17.07 -8.54 -4.16
CA LYS A 43 -17.98 -7.60 -4.86
C LYS A 43 -17.28 -6.40 -5.51
N MET A 44 -16.47 -5.65 -4.75
CA MET A 44 -15.77 -4.47 -5.27
C MET A 44 -14.64 -4.82 -6.24
N GLY A 45 -13.94 -5.93 -6.01
CA GLY A 45 -12.89 -6.38 -6.94
C GLY A 45 -13.48 -6.74 -8.30
N ALA A 46 -14.57 -7.50 -8.32
CA ALA A 46 -15.30 -7.85 -9.54
C ALA A 46 -15.89 -6.62 -10.25
N TYR A 47 -16.42 -5.65 -9.49
CA TYR A 47 -16.88 -4.38 -10.05
C TYR A 47 -15.76 -3.62 -10.78
N LEU A 48 -14.60 -3.45 -10.13
CA LEU A 48 -13.46 -2.75 -10.73
C LEU A 48 -12.86 -3.50 -11.93
N ASP A 49 -12.82 -4.82 -11.89
CA ASP A 49 -12.32 -5.67 -12.99
C ASP A 49 -13.21 -5.59 -14.24
N ALA A 50 -14.51 -5.36 -14.05
CA ALA A 50 -15.46 -5.21 -15.14
C ALA A 50 -15.48 -3.80 -15.77
N MET A 51 -14.85 -2.80 -15.14
CA MET A 51 -14.81 -1.42 -15.65
C MET A 51 -13.96 -1.32 -16.92
N ARG A 52 -14.39 -0.48 -17.85
CA ARG A 52 -13.67 -0.15 -19.09
C ARG A 52 -13.12 1.26 -19.04
N VAL A 53 -12.13 1.53 -19.88
CA VAL A 53 -11.62 2.88 -20.07
C VAL A 53 -12.76 3.81 -20.48
N GLY A 54 -12.94 4.92 -19.75
CA GLY A 54 -14.03 5.87 -19.92
C GLY A 54 -15.15 5.72 -18.88
N ASP A 55 -15.24 4.59 -18.19
CA ASP A 55 -16.21 4.39 -17.11
C ASP A 55 -15.87 5.27 -15.91
N ARG A 56 -16.91 5.57 -15.10
CA ARG A 56 -16.80 6.42 -13.90
C ARG A 56 -17.09 5.61 -12.65
N ALA A 57 -16.28 5.82 -11.62
CA ALA A 57 -16.51 5.29 -10.28
C ALA A 57 -16.79 6.44 -9.31
N LEU A 58 -17.63 6.20 -8.29
CA LEU A 58 -17.82 7.15 -7.20
C LEU A 58 -16.66 7.01 -6.21
N VAL A 59 -15.96 8.12 -5.99
CA VAL A 59 -14.79 8.18 -5.13
C VAL A 59 -14.96 9.32 -4.13
N ARG A 60 -14.71 9.03 -2.85
CA ARG A 60 -14.69 10.02 -1.75
C ARG A 60 -13.35 9.97 -1.03
N GLY A 61 -12.80 11.11 -0.66
CA GLY A 61 -11.57 11.17 0.12
C GLY A 61 -10.86 12.53 0.04
N PRO A 62 -9.65 12.65 0.62
CA PRO A 62 -8.93 11.59 1.34
C PRO A 62 -9.48 11.35 2.76
N THR A 63 -9.59 10.08 3.16
CA THR A 63 -10.02 9.63 4.50
C THR A 63 -8.89 8.96 5.27
N GLY A 64 -9.03 8.86 6.60
CA GLY A 64 -8.04 8.28 7.50
C GLY A 64 -7.50 9.29 8.50
N ARG A 65 -7.26 8.82 9.73
CA ARG A 65 -6.78 9.64 10.86
C ARG A 65 -5.26 9.76 10.91
N VAL A 66 -4.55 8.96 10.12
CA VAL A 66 -3.09 8.89 10.11
C VAL A 66 -2.57 9.69 8.92
N SER A 67 -1.58 10.54 9.17
CA SER A 67 -0.79 11.17 8.12
C SER A 67 0.67 11.24 8.54
N TYR A 68 1.55 10.95 7.59
CA TYR A 68 2.99 11.05 7.76
C TYR A 68 3.55 12.29 7.09
N SER A 69 4.44 12.98 7.80
CA SER A 69 5.39 13.97 7.33
C SER A 69 6.79 13.61 7.82
N PRO A 70 7.88 14.19 7.29
CA PRO A 70 9.23 13.78 7.64
C PRO A 70 9.47 13.70 9.15
N GLY A 71 9.79 12.49 9.62
CA GLY A 71 10.04 12.16 11.03
C GLY A 71 8.83 12.26 11.98
N ARG A 72 7.59 12.43 11.48
CA ARG A 72 6.41 12.65 12.34
C ARG A 72 5.16 11.96 11.80
N PHE A 73 4.44 11.28 12.69
CA PHE A 73 3.06 10.85 12.45
C PHE A 73 2.10 11.78 13.15
N LYS A 74 1.05 12.20 12.45
CA LYS A 74 -0.17 12.74 13.06
C LYS A 74 -1.22 11.63 13.10
N VAL A 75 -1.76 11.34 14.28
CA VAL A 75 -2.82 10.35 14.51
C VAL A 75 -3.98 11.05 15.22
N GLY A 76 -4.99 11.45 14.45
CA GLY A 76 -6.01 12.37 14.94
C GLY A 76 -5.39 13.73 15.26
N GLU A 77 -5.47 14.15 16.53
CA GLU A 77 -4.87 15.41 17.00
C GLU A 77 -3.44 15.23 17.54
N GLN A 78 -3.07 13.99 17.88
CA GLN A 78 -1.76 13.69 18.44
C GLN A 78 -0.68 13.68 17.35
N VAL A 79 0.47 14.29 17.66
CA VAL A 79 1.67 14.24 16.82
C VAL A 79 2.75 13.46 17.54
N VAL A 80 3.29 12.43 16.88
CA VAL A 80 4.32 11.54 17.40
C VAL A 80 5.57 11.69 16.54
N ALA A 81 6.69 12.05 17.16
CA ALA A 81 7.99 12.03 16.50
C ALA A 81 8.48 10.59 16.35
N CYS A 82 9.08 10.26 15.22
CA CYS A 82 9.60 8.93 14.94
C CYS A 82 10.89 9.03 14.12
N SER A 83 11.92 8.31 14.56
CA SER A 83 13.18 8.15 13.82
C SER A 83 13.27 6.79 13.11
N HIS A 84 12.43 5.84 13.51
CA HIS A 84 12.31 4.52 12.89
C HIS A 84 10.84 4.09 12.85
N ILE A 85 10.40 3.56 11.70
CA ILE A 85 9.06 3.03 11.49
C ILE A 85 9.16 1.54 11.19
N LEU A 86 8.55 0.72 12.04
CA LEU A 86 8.30 -0.69 11.77
C LEU A 86 6.92 -0.83 11.14
N MET A 87 6.85 -1.48 9.99
CA MET A 87 5.63 -1.72 9.24
C MET A 87 5.42 -3.22 9.10
N LEU A 88 4.22 -3.68 9.44
CA LEU A 88 3.76 -5.04 9.24
C LEU A 88 2.64 -5.01 8.20
N ALA A 89 2.82 -5.72 7.09
CA ALA A 89 1.83 -5.78 6.03
C ALA A 89 1.48 -7.23 5.69
N GLY A 90 0.22 -7.46 5.30
CA GLY A 90 -0.27 -8.74 4.82
C GLY A 90 -1.12 -8.55 3.56
N GLY A 91 -0.82 -9.27 2.49
CA GLY A 91 -1.56 -9.21 1.22
C GLY A 91 -1.74 -7.77 0.70
N THR A 92 -2.99 -7.36 0.44
CA THR A 92 -3.32 -6.00 -0.05
C THR A 92 -3.09 -4.89 0.97
N GLY A 93 -2.87 -5.23 2.26
CA GLY A 93 -2.48 -4.29 3.31
C GLY A 93 -1.10 -3.66 3.11
N ILE A 94 -0.39 -4.01 2.04
CA ILE A 94 0.88 -3.39 1.63
C ILE A 94 0.72 -1.94 1.16
N THR A 95 -0.44 -1.55 0.61
CA THR A 95 -0.59 -0.27 -0.09
C THR A 95 -0.43 0.97 0.80
N PRO A 96 -0.92 1.01 2.06
CA PRO A 96 -0.59 2.10 2.99
C PRO A 96 0.89 2.16 3.34
N MET A 97 1.55 1.00 3.51
CA MET A 97 2.98 0.94 3.82
C MET A 97 3.81 1.43 2.64
N ALA A 98 3.45 1.04 1.41
CA ALA A 98 4.09 1.49 0.19
C ALA A 98 4.01 3.03 0.04
N GLN A 99 2.89 3.67 0.39
CA GLN A 99 2.81 5.14 0.40
C GLN A 99 3.84 5.76 1.35
N ILE A 100 4.00 5.21 2.56
CA ILE A 100 4.97 5.71 3.55
C ILE A 100 6.40 5.50 3.05
N VAL A 101 6.71 4.29 2.56
CA VAL A 101 8.01 3.95 1.98
C VAL A 101 8.38 4.92 0.85
N LYS A 102 7.49 5.12 -0.13
CA LYS A 102 7.70 6.06 -1.23
C LYS A 102 7.88 7.48 -0.72
N GLN A 103 7.05 7.92 0.23
CA GLN A 103 7.13 9.28 0.78
C GLN A 103 8.49 9.54 1.43
N VAL A 104 8.99 8.63 2.25
CA VAL A 104 10.27 8.78 2.94
C VAL A 104 11.42 8.71 1.93
N LEU A 105 11.46 7.66 1.11
CA LEU A 105 12.64 7.36 0.28
C LEU A 105 12.77 8.28 -0.95
N ARG A 106 11.65 8.77 -1.51
CA ARG A 106 11.71 9.84 -2.54
C ARG A 106 12.26 11.16 -1.98
N HIS A 107 12.24 11.34 -0.66
CA HIS A 107 12.77 12.51 0.03
C HIS A 107 13.97 12.17 0.93
N ALA A 108 14.72 11.10 0.64
CA ALA A 108 15.82 10.60 1.48
C ALA A 108 16.93 11.65 1.78
N GLY A 109 17.04 12.71 0.97
CA GLY A 109 17.94 13.84 1.24
C GLY A 109 17.52 14.69 2.44
N SER A 110 16.22 14.87 2.66
CA SER A 110 15.64 15.71 3.72
C SER A 110 14.93 14.92 4.83
N ASP A 111 14.55 13.67 4.55
CA ASP A 111 13.90 12.76 5.50
C ASP A 111 14.83 11.60 5.81
N ARG A 112 15.31 11.53 7.06
CA ARG A 112 16.24 10.49 7.53
C ARG A 112 15.56 9.37 8.31
N THR A 113 14.23 9.32 8.29
CA THR A 113 13.47 8.29 8.99
C THR A 113 13.84 6.90 8.46
N ARG A 114 14.21 5.98 9.35
CA ARG A 114 14.51 4.59 8.99
C ARG A 114 13.23 3.76 8.92
N LEU A 115 13.22 2.76 8.04
CA LEU A 115 12.08 1.92 7.75
C LEU A 115 12.46 0.45 7.86
N THR A 116 11.63 -0.33 8.53
CA THR A 116 11.63 -1.79 8.43
C THR A 116 10.24 -2.22 7.99
N LEU A 117 10.14 -2.93 6.86
CA LEU A 117 8.90 -3.53 6.40
C LEU A 117 9.01 -5.06 6.46
N ILE A 118 8.12 -5.68 7.23
CA ILE A 118 7.88 -7.11 7.19
C ILE A 118 6.59 -7.32 6.39
N PHE A 119 6.70 -7.93 5.22
CA PHE A 119 5.59 -8.13 4.32
C PHE A 119 5.26 -9.61 4.14
N ALA A 120 4.12 -10.02 4.67
CA ALA A 120 3.60 -11.37 4.58
C ALA A 120 2.67 -11.56 3.37
N SER A 121 2.86 -12.64 2.62
CA SER A 121 1.94 -13.08 1.56
C SER A 121 1.75 -14.60 1.55
N SER A 122 0.76 -15.09 0.81
CA SER A 122 0.43 -16.51 0.81
C SER A 122 1.49 -17.34 0.09
N SER A 123 1.92 -16.90 -1.08
CA SER A 123 2.98 -17.50 -1.90
C SER A 123 3.89 -16.40 -2.47
N PRO A 124 5.08 -16.74 -3.00
CA PRO A 124 5.94 -15.78 -3.71
C PRO A 124 5.22 -15.02 -4.84
N GLY A 125 4.36 -15.71 -5.59
CA GLY A 125 3.58 -15.10 -6.68
C GLY A 125 2.50 -14.12 -6.21
N ASP A 126 2.15 -14.15 -4.92
CA ASP A 126 1.19 -13.22 -4.32
C ASP A 126 1.86 -11.97 -3.73
N VAL A 127 3.18 -11.81 -3.85
CA VAL A 127 3.90 -10.66 -3.28
C VAL A 127 3.70 -9.44 -4.17
N LEU A 128 2.76 -8.58 -3.75
CA LEU A 128 2.42 -7.34 -4.43
C LEU A 128 3.56 -6.31 -4.33
N LEU A 129 3.77 -5.53 -5.40
CA LEU A 129 4.79 -4.47 -5.45
C LEU A 129 6.24 -4.97 -5.19
N TYR A 130 6.53 -6.24 -5.44
CA TYR A 130 7.84 -6.86 -5.14
C TYR A 130 9.01 -6.06 -5.72
N HIS A 131 9.04 -5.86 -7.04
CA HIS A 131 10.15 -5.17 -7.72
C HIS A 131 10.31 -3.72 -7.27
N GLU A 132 9.20 -3.02 -7.02
CA GLU A 132 9.25 -1.63 -6.57
C GLU A 132 9.86 -1.53 -5.17
N LEU A 133 9.37 -2.34 -4.22
CA LEU A 133 9.86 -2.34 -2.84
C LEU A 133 11.30 -2.85 -2.76
N ALA A 134 11.65 -3.91 -3.50
CA ALA A 134 13.02 -4.41 -3.57
C ALA A 134 13.98 -3.35 -4.15
N GLY A 135 13.59 -2.67 -5.23
CA GLY A 135 14.39 -1.59 -5.80
C GLY A 135 14.59 -0.41 -4.85
N PHE A 136 13.61 -0.09 -3.99
CA PHE A 136 13.80 0.89 -2.93
C PHE A 136 14.78 0.40 -1.85
N ALA A 137 14.71 -0.86 -1.44
CA ALA A 137 15.62 -1.43 -0.44
C ALA A 137 17.07 -1.46 -0.94
N GLU A 138 17.28 -1.83 -2.21
CA GLU A 138 18.59 -1.82 -2.87
C GLU A 138 19.19 -0.42 -3.00
N LYS A 139 18.38 0.58 -3.34
CA LYS A 139 18.83 1.99 -3.48
C LYS A 139 19.08 2.69 -2.14
N HIS A 140 18.41 2.25 -1.07
CA HIS A 140 18.46 2.90 0.24
C HIS A 140 18.75 1.92 1.38
N PRO A 141 19.82 1.10 1.32
CA PRO A 141 20.02 -0.02 2.24
C PRO A 141 20.27 0.43 3.70
N ALA A 142 20.80 1.64 3.91
CA ALA A 142 20.98 2.21 5.23
C ALA A 142 19.68 2.72 5.88
N GLN A 143 18.64 2.98 5.07
CA GLN A 143 17.40 3.62 5.50
C GLN A 143 16.19 2.68 5.41
N PHE A 144 16.20 1.68 4.53
CA PHE A 144 15.08 0.76 4.33
C PHE A 144 15.50 -0.70 4.37
N LYS A 145 14.98 -1.42 5.36
CA LYS A 145 15.06 -2.88 5.47
C LYS A 145 13.73 -3.50 5.04
N LEU A 146 13.81 -4.48 4.15
CA LEU A 146 12.66 -5.19 3.62
C LEU A 146 12.80 -6.69 3.88
N VAL A 147 11.80 -7.27 4.53
CA VAL A 147 11.73 -8.69 4.83
C VAL A 147 10.42 -9.22 4.25
N PHE A 148 10.52 -10.25 3.42
CA PHE A 148 9.34 -10.94 2.91
C PHE A 148 9.13 -12.24 3.67
N VAL A 149 7.87 -12.53 4.01
CA VAL A 149 7.46 -13.76 4.66
C VAL A 149 6.38 -14.41 3.79
N VAL A 150 6.53 -15.69 3.45
CA VAL A 150 5.53 -16.42 2.67
C VAL A 150 5.09 -17.68 3.39
N SER A 151 3.78 -17.91 3.44
CA SER A 151 3.23 -19.10 4.13
C SER A 151 3.46 -20.40 3.36
N ARG A 152 3.55 -20.33 2.03
CA ARG A 152 3.80 -21.46 1.12
C ARG A 152 4.98 -21.12 0.21
N PRO A 153 6.22 -21.30 0.69
CA PRO A 153 7.41 -21.01 -0.12
C PRO A 153 7.56 -22.03 -1.26
N THR A 154 8.12 -21.58 -2.38
CA THR A 154 8.73 -22.49 -3.36
C THR A 154 10.10 -22.92 -2.85
N THR A 155 10.66 -24.01 -3.39
CA THR A 155 12.03 -24.45 -3.06
C THR A 155 13.05 -23.32 -3.27
N GLU A 156 12.92 -22.59 -4.37
CA GLU A 156 13.79 -21.44 -4.70
C GLU A 156 13.66 -20.29 -3.70
N TRP A 157 12.45 -20.03 -3.18
CA TRP A 157 12.22 -18.95 -2.22
C TRP A 157 12.78 -19.29 -0.84
N ALA A 158 12.60 -20.54 -0.39
CA ALA A 158 13.16 -21.01 0.86
C ALA A 158 14.69 -20.84 0.89
N ALA A 159 15.36 -21.07 -0.24
CA ALA A 159 16.80 -20.87 -0.38
C ALA A 159 17.26 -19.39 -0.33
N LYS A 160 16.34 -18.43 -0.50
CA LYS A 160 16.61 -16.98 -0.45
C LYS A 160 16.31 -16.33 0.89
N THR A 161 15.65 -17.04 1.80
CA THR A 161 15.20 -16.49 3.08
C THR A 161 16.28 -16.76 4.14
N VAL A 162 17.00 -15.72 4.57
CA VAL A 162 17.90 -15.71 5.75
C VAL A 162 17.50 -14.58 6.67
#